data_AF-A0A931EH45-F1
#
_entry.id   AF-A0A931EH45-F1
#
_cell.length_a   1.000
_cell.length_b   1.000
_cell.length_c   1.000
_cell.angle_alpha   90.00
_cell.angle_beta   90.00
_cell.angle_gamma   90.00
#
_symmetry.space_group_name_H-M   'P 1'
#
loop_
_entity.id
_entity.type
_entity.pdbx_description
1 polymer ?
#
loop_
_entity_poly.entity_id
_entity_poly.type
_entity_poly.pdbx_seq_one_letter_code
_entity_poly.pdbx_strand_id
1 'polypeptide(L)'
;MRALAAKLIYGAVIVELLAGLVLGFLAYFVRSFNQPTHVWFDGLGRRLENAPFIARFIFGADSQWAGWGYFVLDMAVFWGGVAIAYGLAALAAKLDKKTIA
;
A
#
# COMPACT_ATOMS: atom_id res chain seq x y z
N MET A 1 -16.07 -21.06 20.62
CA MET A 1 -16.04 -21.09 19.14
C MET A 1 -16.15 -19.70 18.48
N ARG A 2 -17.12 -18.85 18.83
CA ARG A 2 -17.29 -17.51 18.20
C ARG A 2 -16.09 -16.56 18.36
N ALA A 3 -15.45 -16.54 19.53
CA ALA A 3 -14.29 -15.67 19.78
C ALA A 3 -13.04 -16.09 18.98
N LEU A 4 -12.78 -17.39 18.86
CA LEU A 4 -11.67 -17.92 18.05
C LEU A 4 -11.88 -17.62 16.56
N ALA A 5 -13.10 -17.83 16.06
CA ALA A 5 -13.46 -17.49 14.69
C ALA A 5 -13.27 -15.99 14.39
N ALA A 6 -13.70 -15.11 15.30
CA ALA A 6 -13.50 -13.67 15.15
C ALA A 6 -12.01 -13.29 15.10
N LYS A 7 -11.17 -13.86 15.98
CA LYS A 7 -9.71 -13.62 15.96
C LYS A 7 -9.07 -14.05 14.64
N LEU A 8 -9.44 -15.22 14.11
CA LEU A 8 -8.94 -15.71 12.83
C LEU A 8 -9.36 -14.79 11.67
N ILE A 9 -10.61 -14.32 11.67
CA ILE A 9 -11.11 -13.38 10.66
C ILE A 9 -10.33 -12.06 10.73
N TYR A 10 -10.20 -11.45 11.91
CA TYR A 10 -9.44 -10.20 12.06
C TYR A 10 -7.96 -10.39 11.68
N GLY A 11 -7.35 -11.51 12.06
CA GLY A 11 -5.98 -11.84 11.68
C GLY A 11 -5.81 -11.96 10.17
N ALA A 12 -6.70 -12.69 9.49
CA ALA A 12 -6.66 -12.84 8.04
C ALA A 12 -6.82 -11.50 7.30
N VAL A 13 -7.80 -10.67 7.71
CA VAL A 13 -8.03 -9.34 7.12
C VAL A 13 -6.80 -8.44 7.30
N ILE A 14 -6.15 -8.44 8.46
CA ILE A 14 -4.94 -7.64 8.70
C ILE A 14 -3.81 -8.11 7.77
N VAL A 15 -3.62 -9.43 7.64
CA VAL A 15 -2.56 -10.00 6.78
C VAL A 15 -2.79 -9.65 5.32
N GLU A 16 -4.02 -9.80 4.81
CA GLU A 16 -4.37 -9.44 3.43
C GLU A 16 -4.14 -7.96 3.15
N LEU A 17 -4.53 -7.09 4.09
CA LEU A 17 -4.34 -5.65 3.96
C LEU A 17 -2.85 -5.30 3.90
N LEU A 18 -2.04 -5.84 4.82
CA LEU A 18 -0.59 -5.61 4.82
C LEU A 18 0.08 -6.17 3.58
N ALA A 19 -0.31 -7.36 3.11
CA ALA A 19 0.21 -7.94 1.88
C ALA A 19 -0.12 -7.05 0.66
N GLY A 20 -1.34 -6.52 0.57
CA GLY A 20 -1.74 -5.58 -0.47
C GLY A 20 -0.92 -4.30 -0.45
N LEU A 21 -0.63 -3.73 0.72
CA LEU A 21 0.23 -2.55 0.85
C LEU A 21 1.67 -2.82 0.40
N VAL A 22 2.23 -3.97 0.79
CA VAL A 22 3.58 -4.38 0.35
C VAL A 22 3.64 -4.58 -1.15
N LEU A 23 2.66 -5.29 -1.74
CA LEU A 23 2.59 -5.51 -3.18
C LEU A 23 2.42 -4.20 -3.95
N GLY A 24 1.55 -3.31 -3.49
CA GLY A 24 1.35 -1.98 -4.08
C GLY A 24 2.63 -1.14 -4.03
N PHE A 25 3.36 -1.19 -2.92
CA PHE A 25 4.67 -0.53 -2.80
C PHE A 25 5.70 -1.15 -3.77
N LEU A 26 5.78 -2.47 -3.84
CA LEU A 26 6.72 -3.15 -4.74
C LEU A 26 6.43 -2.89 -6.22
N ALA A 27 5.17 -2.65 -6.59
CA ALA A 27 4.78 -2.34 -7.96
C ALA A 27 5.43 -1.06 -8.52
N TYR A 28 5.89 -0.15 -7.66
CA TYR A 28 6.68 1.02 -8.05
C TYR A 28 8.05 0.67 -8.66
N PHE A 29 8.63 -0.45 -8.25
CA PHE A 29 9.95 -0.89 -8.74
C PHE A 29 9.85 -1.69 -10.03
N VAL A 30 8.66 -2.17 -10.37
CA VAL A 30 8.40 -2.84 -11.64
C VAL A 30 8.13 -1.77 -12.69
N ARG A 31 8.89 -1.80 -13.79
CA ARG A 31 8.69 -0.88 -14.92
C ARG A 31 8.60 -1.66 -16.21
N SER A 32 7.71 -1.20 -17.09
CA SER A 32 7.55 -1.72 -18.45
C SER A 32 7.67 -0.58 -19.45
N PHE A 33 8.24 -0.88 -20.61
CA PHE A 33 8.39 0.07 -21.71
C PHE A 33 7.47 -0.32 -22.85
N ASN A 34 6.60 0.61 -23.26
CA ASN A 34 5.72 0.41 -24.39
C ASN A 34 6.44 0.86 -25.68
N GLN A 35 6.85 -0.11 -26.50
CA GLN A 35 7.59 0.14 -27.74
C GLN A 35 6.82 1.04 -28.73
N PRO A 36 5.53 0.83 -29.03
CA PRO A 36 4.78 1.70 -29.95
C PRO A 36 4.67 3.17 -29.54
N THR A 37 4.54 3.45 -28.24
CA THR A 37 4.30 4.83 -27.74
C THR A 37 5.56 5.48 -27.16
N HIS A 38 6.65 4.72 -26.99
CA HIS A 38 7.88 5.13 -26.30
C HIS A 38 7.66 5.68 -24.89
N VAL A 39 6.65 5.14 -24.19
CA VAL A 39 6.26 5.56 -22.84
C VAL A 39 6.58 4.47 -21.82
N TRP A 40 7.07 4.88 -20.66
CA TRP A 40 7.29 4.02 -19.51
C TRP A 40 6.02 3.91 -18.65
N PHE A 41 5.79 2.73 -18.09
CA PHE A 41 4.69 2.44 -17.17
C PHE A 41 5.21 1.70 -15.93
N ASP A 42 4.59 1.90 -14.77
CA ASP A 42 4.89 1.11 -13.58
C ASP A 42 4.17 -0.26 -13.57
N GLY A 43 4.39 -1.05 -12.51
CA GLY A 43 3.75 -2.34 -12.30
C GLY A 43 2.24 -2.31 -12.11
N LEU A 44 1.66 -1.12 -11.94
CA LEU A 44 0.20 -0.91 -11.88
C LEU A 44 -0.36 -0.41 -13.23
N GLY A 45 0.48 -0.31 -14.26
CA GLY A 45 0.08 0.14 -15.60
C GLY A 45 -0.12 1.66 -15.68
N ARG A 46 0.41 2.43 -14.74
CA ARG A 46 0.31 3.90 -14.73
C ARG A 46 1.46 4.48 -15.52
N ARG A 47 1.15 5.46 -16.38
CA ARG A 47 2.14 6.17 -17.19
C ARG A 47 3.14 6.88 -16.28
N LEU A 48 4.42 6.69 -16.54
CA LEU A 48 5.50 7.38 -15.86
C LEU A 48 5.87 8.67 -16.61
N GLU A 49 6.10 9.71 -15.82
CA GLU A 49 6.56 11.02 -16.26
C GLU A 49 7.86 11.39 -15.54
N ASN A 50 8.55 12.42 -16.04
CA ASN A 50 9.75 12.93 -15.40
C ASN A 50 9.39 13.50 -14.02
N ALA A 51 10.05 13.03 -12.97
CA ALA A 51 9.82 13.56 -11.64
C ALA A 51 10.14 15.08 -11.58
N PRO A 52 9.33 15.90 -10.90
CA PRO A 52 9.68 17.28 -10.62
C PRO A 52 10.89 17.33 -9.67
N PHE A 53 11.60 18.47 -9.64
CA PHE A 53 12.84 18.63 -8.86
C PHE A 53 12.74 18.14 -7.41
N ILE A 54 11.62 18.42 -6.75
CA ILE A 54 11.35 17.99 -5.36
C ILE A 54 11.28 16.46 -5.24
N ALA A 55 10.60 15.80 -6.18
CA ALA A 55 10.49 14.33 -6.17
C ALA A 55 11.83 13.67 -6.55
N ARG A 56 12.64 14.29 -7.42
CA ARG A 56 14.00 13.81 -7.74
C ARG A 56 14.94 13.82 -6.54
N PHE A 57 14.78 14.77 -5.61
CA PHE A 57 15.57 14.81 -4.38
C PHE A 57 15.31 13.58 -3.49
N ILE A 58 14.07 13.09 -3.47
CA ILE A 58 13.63 11.96 -2.63
C ILE A 58 13.87 10.61 -3.32
N PHE A 59 13.56 10.51 -4.62
CA PHE A 59 13.56 9.26 -5.37
C PHE A 59 14.76 9.06 -6.30
N GLY A 60 15.66 10.05 -6.40
CA GLY A 60 16.84 10.04 -7.26
C GLY A 60 16.71 10.89 -8.53
N ALA A 61 17.85 11.36 -9.06
CA ALA A 61 17.93 12.36 -10.13
C ALA A 61 17.29 11.91 -11.47
N ASP A 62 17.36 10.63 -11.78
CA ASP A 62 16.79 10.02 -13.00
C ASP A 62 15.45 9.32 -12.74
N SER A 63 14.76 9.67 -11.65
CA SER A 63 13.51 9.03 -11.29
C SER A 63 12.37 9.46 -12.23
N GLN A 64 11.78 8.46 -12.88
CA GLN A 64 10.47 8.58 -13.51
C GLN A 64 9.42 8.04 -12.53
N TRP A 65 8.27 8.68 -12.47
CA TRP A 65 7.25 8.38 -11.47
C TRP A 65 5.84 8.60 -12.03
N ALA A 66 4.82 8.09 -11.35
CA ALA A 66 3.43 8.15 -11.83
C ALA A 66 2.79 9.55 -11.69
N GLY A 67 3.48 10.54 -11.12
CA GLY A 67 2.94 11.89 -10.89
C GLY A 67 2.33 12.10 -9.51
N TRP A 68 2.10 13.36 -9.15
CA TRP A 68 1.63 13.77 -7.81
C TRP A 68 0.25 13.19 -7.45
N GLY A 69 -0.65 13.11 -8.43
CA GLY A 69 -2.01 12.60 -8.18
C GLY A 69 -1.99 11.16 -7.66
N TYR A 70 -1.28 10.28 -8.36
CA TYR A 70 -1.12 8.88 -7.94
C TYR A 70 -0.28 8.76 -6.66
N PHE A 71 0.75 9.60 -6.49
CA PHE A 71 1.53 9.59 -5.27
C PHE A 71 0.69 9.93 -4.03
N VAL A 72 -0.13 10.98 -4.08
CA VAL A 72 -1.00 11.37 -2.96
C VAL A 72 -2.03 10.29 -2.66
N LEU A 73 -2.63 9.70 -3.70
CA LEU A 73 -3.56 8.59 -3.55
C LEU A 73 -2.89 7.40 -2.86
N ASP A 74 -1.70 7.01 -3.30
CA ASP A 74 -0.97 5.88 -2.73
C ASP A 74 -0.54 6.13 -1.29
N MET A 75 -0.15 7.36 -0.95
CA MET A 75 0.11 7.76 0.43
C MET A 75 -1.16 7.65 1.30
N ALA A 76 -2.31 8.10 0.78
CA ALA A 76 -3.57 8.00 1.50
C ALA A 76 -3.99 6.53 1.70
N VAL A 77 -3.86 5.69 0.68
CA VAL A 77 -4.15 4.25 0.77
C VAL A 77 -3.19 3.57 1.74
N PHE A 78 -1.89 3.88 1.67
CA PHE A 78 -0.89 3.30 2.55
C PHE A 78 -1.12 3.64 4.01
N TRP A 79 -1.17 4.94 4.35
CA TRP A 79 -1.34 5.38 5.74
C TRP A 79 -2.75 5.08 6.27
N GLY A 80 -3.78 5.21 5.43
CA GLY A 80 -5.14 4.80 5.77
C GLY A 80 -5.23 3.31 6.05
N GLY A 81 -4.60 2.49 5.22
CA GLY A 81 -4.50 1.04 5.41
C GLY A 81 -3.78 0.66 6.71
N VAL A 82 -2.64 1.28 7.00
CA VAL A 82 -1.90 1.10 8.26
C VAL A 82 -2.76 1.47 9.47
N ALA A 83 -3.48 2.60 9.42
CA ALA A 83 -4.36 3.04 10.49
C ALA A 83 -5.53 2.04 10.72
N ILE A 84 -6.13 1.53 9.65
CA ILE A 84 -7.18 0.50 9.72
C ILE A 84 -6.63 -0.79 10.32
N ALA A 85 -5.48 -1.29 9.85
CA ALA A 85 -4.85 -2.49 10.38
C ALA A 85 -4.54 -2.36 11.88
N TYR A 86 -4.00 -1.21 12.31
CA TYR A 86 -3.75 -0.92 13.72
C TYR A 86 -5.06 -0.89 14.54
N GLY A 87 -6.10 -0.23 14.04
CA GLY A 87 -7.41 -0.18 14.68
C GLY A 87 -8.05 -1.56 14.86
N LEU A 88 -7.97 -2.40 13.84
CA LEU A 88 -8.45 -3.80 13.89
C LEU A 88 -7.65 -4.63 14.88
N ALA A 89 -6.31 -4.49 14.90
CA ALA A 89 -5.46 -5.17 15.87
C ALA A 89 -5.79 -4.75 17.32
N ALA A 90 -5.99 -3.46 17.56
CA ALA A 90 -6.38 -2.93 18.86
C ALA A 90 -7.77 -3.41 19.30
N LEU A 91 -8.74 -3.49 18.37
CA LEU A 91 -10.07 -4.04 18.64
C LEU A 91 -10.01 -5.52 18.99
N ALA A 92 -9.25 -6.31 18.22
CA ALA A 92 -9.05 -7.73 18.48
C ALA A 92 -8.42 -7.97 19.87
N ALA A 93 -7.42 -7.18 20.26
CA ALA A 93 -6.79 -7.26 21.57
C ALA A 93 -7.75 -6.90 22.72
N LYS A 94 -8.62 -5.90 22.54
CA LYS A 94 -9.65 -5.55 23.54
C LYS A 94 -10.69 -6.65 23.70
N LEU A 95 -11.14 -7.25 22.61
CA LEU A 95 -12.09 -8.37 22.65
C LEU A 95 -11.50 -9.57 23.38
N ASP A 96 -10.19 -9.81 23.23
CA ASP A 96 -9.52 -10.90 23.93
C ASP A 96 -9.56 -10.73 25.46
N LYS A 97 -9.16 -9.56 25.97
CA LYS A 97 -9.18 -9.25 27.41
C LYS A 97 -10.58 -9.36 28.02
N LYS A 98 -11.62 -8.98 27.28
CA LYS A 98 -13.02 -9.04 27.74
C LYS A 98 -13.61 -10.46 27.75
N THR A 99 -12.95 -11.42 27.11
CA THR A 99 -13.39 -12.82 27.08
C THR A 99 -12.76 -13.63 28.22
N ILE A 100 -11.69 -13.12 28.85
CA ILE A 100 -10.93 -13.77 29.92
C ILE A 100 -11.35 -13.27 31.32
N ALA A 101 -11.94 -12.07 31.41
CA ALA A 101 -12.55 -11.51 32.62
C ALA A 101 -14.02 -11.91 32.74
#